data_AF-A0A7V1JEA0-F1
#
_entry.id   AF-A0A7V1JEA0-F1
#
_cell.length_a   1.000
_cell.length_b   1.000
_cell.length_c   1.000
_cell.angle_alpha   90.00
_cell.angle_beta   90.00
_cell.angle_gamma   90.00
#
_symmetry.space_group_name_H-M   'P 1'
#
loop_
_entity.id
_entity.type
_entity.pdbx_description
1 polymer ?
#
loop_
_entity_poly.entity_id
_entity_poly.type
_entity_poly.pdbx_seq_one_letter_code
_entity_poly.pdbx_strand_id
1 'polypeptide(L)'
;MQKKDEDVFNSLLGEKSGGTIKAHEIISKIKLDSVKGIFSSSLGPISSMLFDEKIKELNEDVNNFNVKNIKDLINSLSEEIEDGKDRLNFVKSARNIVNY
;
A
#
# COMPACT_ATOMS: atom_id res chain seq x y z
N MET A 1 -10.21 46.36 4.92
CA MET A 1 -8.92 45.67 4.64
C MET A 1 -9.17 44.16 4.56
N GLN A 2 -9.96 43.68 3.59
CA GLN A 2 -10.37 42.25 3.50
C GLN A 2 -10.09 41.57 2.15
N LYS A 3 -9.59 42.29 1.13
CA LYS A 3 -9.32 41.70 -0.20
C LYS A 3 -7.97 40.97 -0.31
N LYS A 4 -6.99 41.30 0.55
CA LYS A 4 -5.64 40.75 0.42
C LYS A 4 -5.55 39.26 0.79
N ASP A 5 -6.38 38.79 1.71
CA ASP A 5 -6.28 37.42 2.22
C ASP A 5 -6.91 36.40 1.26
N GLU A 6 -7.99 36.78 0.55
CA GLU A 6 -8.58 35.97 -0.51
C GLU A 6 -7.66 35.86 -1.73
N ASP A 7 -6.97 36.95 -2.10
CA ASP A 7 -6.02 36.96 -3.21
C ASP A 7 -4.77 36.11 -2.91
N VAL A 8 -4.32 36.05 -1.65
CA VAL A 8 -3.21 35.19 -1.23
C VAL A 8 -3.63 33.71 -1.23
N PHE A 9 -4.84 33.40 -0.78
CA PHE A 9 -5.36 32.03 -0.81
C PHE A 9 -5.55 31.53 -2.25
N ASN A 10 -6.05 32.39 -3.14
CA ASN A 10 -6.18 32.07 -4.57
C ASN A 10 -4.83 31.99 -5.29
N SER A 11 -3.79 32.71 -4.82
CA SER A 11 -2.42 32.59 -5.34
C SER A 11 -1.74 31.27 -4.93
N LEU A 12 -2.07 30.72 -3.76
CA LEU A 12 -1.65 29.38 -3.36
C LEU A 12 -2.34 28.27 -4.16
N LEU A 13 -3.53 28.55 -4.69
CA LEU A 13 -4.34 27.63 -5.49
C LEU A 13 -4.23 27.88 -7.01
N GLY A 14 -3.47 28.90 -7.42
CA GLY A 14 -3.46 29.43 -8.78
C GLY A 14 -2.23 29.03 -9.60
N GLU A 15 -2.37 27.91 -10.30
CA GLU A 15 -1.75 27.60 -11.59
C GLU A 15 -0.22 27.58 -11.70
N LYS A 16 0.37 26.41 -11.45
CA LYS A 16 1.23 25.80 -12.47
C LYS A 16 0.89 24.33 -12.65
N SER A 17 0.76 23.96 -13.92
CA SER A 17 0.48 22.64 -14.47
C SER A 17 -0.91 22.08 -14.17
N GLY A 18 -1.74 22.05 -15.22
CA GLY A 18 -2.70 20.97 -15.46
C GLY A 18 -1.99 19.62 -15.60
N GLY A 19 -1.22 19.23 -14.59
CA GLY A 19 -0.93 17.84 -14.33
C GLY A 19 -2.23 17.29 -13.79
N THR A 20 -2.82 16.34 -14.51
CA THR A 20 -3.79 15.42 -13.88
C THR A 20 -3.25 15.09 -12.50
N ILE A 21 -3.93 15.51 -11.43
CA ILE A 21 -3.68 14.91 -10.12
C ILE A 21 -4.01 13.45 -10.38
N LYS A 22 -2.99 12.64 -10.69
CA LYS A 22 -3.13 11.21 -10.79
C LYS A 22 -3.45 10.82 -9.36
N ALA A 23 -4.74 10.74 -9.04
CA ALA A 23 -5.18 10.18 -7.79
C ALA A 23 -4.41 8.87 -7.65
N HIS A 24 -3.60 8.78 -6.60
CA HIS A 24 -2.88 7.55 -6.34
C HIS A 24 -3.95 6.49 -6.11
N GLU A 25 -3.91 5.44 -6.92
CA GLU A 25 -4.87 4.36 -6.79
C GLU A 25 -4.58 3.66 -5.47
N ILE A 26 -5.56 3.64 -4.57
CA ILE A 26 -5.43 3.06 -3.24
C ILE A 26 -5.97 1.64 -3.31
N ILE A 27 -5.23 0.68 -2.75
CA ILE A 27 -5.72 -0.68 -2.66
C ILE A 27 -6.83 -0.74 -1.61
N SER A 28 -7.93 -1.43 -1.92
CA SER A 28 -9.00 -1.59 -0.94
C SER A 28 -8.49 -2.31 0.31
N LYS A 29 -8.84 -1.81 1.50
CA LYS A 29 -8.46 -2.41 2.79
C LYS A 29 -8.76 -3.92 2.87
N ILE A 30 -9.91 -4.36 2.36
CA ILE A 30 -10.30 -5.78 2.35
C ILE A 30 -9.26 -6.66 1.63
N LYS A 31 -8.75 -6.19 0.49
CA LYS A 31 -7.71 -6.92 -0.25
C LYS A 31 -6.41 -6.97 0.54
N LEU A 32 -6.01 -5.86 1.16
CA LEU A 32 -4.78 -5.78 1.96
C LEU A 32 -4.87 -6.68 3.21
N ASP A 33 -6.00 -6.66 3.91
CA ASP A 33 -6.30 -7.54 5.05
C ASP A 33 -6.30 -9.02 4.62
N SER A 34 -6.79 -9.32 3.41
CA SER A 34 -6.75 -10.68 2.86
C SER A 34 -5.31 -11.13 2.58
N VAL A 35 -4.45 -10.25 2.05
CA VAL A 35 -3.00 -10.52 1.90
C VAL A 35 -2.34 -10.76 3.26
N LYS A 36 -2.68 -9.95 4.28
CA LYS A 36 -2.20 -10.17 5.66
C LYS A 36 -2.65 -11.54 6.19
N GLY A 37 -3.91 -11.93 5.99
CA GLY A 37 -4.45 -13.21 6.45
C GLY A 37 -3.76 -14.43 5.84
N ILE A 38 -3.48 -14.41 4.54
CA ILE A 38 -2.73 -15.50 3.88
C ILE A 38 -1.27 -15.54 4.35
N PHE A 39 -0.63 -14.37 4.55
CA PHE A 39 0.73 -14.29 5.08
C PHE A 39 0.79 -14.86 6.51
N SER A 40 -0.21 -14.57 7.33
CA SER A 40 -0.36 -15.13 8.66
C SER A 40 -0.57 -16.63 8.69
N SER A 41 -1.11 -17.21 7.62
CA SER A 41 -1.25 -18.66 7.52
C SER A 41 0.11 -19.36 7.30
N SER A 42 1.10 -18.66 6.74
CA SER A 42 2.45 -19.20 6.51
C SER A 42 3.37 -19.07 7.72
N LEU A 43 3.33 -17.94 8.44
CA LEU A 43 4.27 -17.65 9.54
C LEU A 43 3.64 -17.63 10.94
N GLY A 44 2.33 -17.80 11.04
CA GLY A 44 1.62 -17.77 12.32
C GLY A 44 1.62 -16.37 12.97
N PRO A 45 1.60 -16.26 14.31
CA PRO A 45 1.36 -14.99 15.00
C PRO A 45 2.37 -13.86 14.71
N ILE A 46 3.64 -14.20 14.43
CA ILE A 46 4.69 -13.19 14.17
C ILE A 46 4.44 -12.41 12.88
N SER A 47 3.72 -13.00 11.93
CA SER A 47 3.37 -12.41 10.64
C SER A 47 2.72 -11.03 10.74
N SER A 48 1.92 -10.75 11.77
CA SER A 48 1.26 -9.46 11.89
C SER A 48 2.26 -8.34 12.13
N MET A 49 3.29 -8.61 12.95
CA MET A 49 4.34 -7.64 13.23
C MET A 49 5.19 -7.38 11.98
N LEU A 50 5.60 -8.46 11.29
CA LEU A 50 6.35 -8.37 10.04
C LEU A 50 5.56 -7.65 8.94
N PHE A 51 4.25 -7.92 8.83
CA PHE A 51 3.39 -7.24 7.87
C PHE A 51 3.37 -5.73 8.11
N ASP A 52 3.12 -5.32 9.35
CA ASP A 52 3.05 -3.90 9.71
C ASP A 52 4.42 -3.21 9.56
N GLU A 53 5.52 -3.94 9.76
CA GLU A 53 6.89 -3.48 9.48
C GLU A 53 7.13 -3.25 7.98
N LYS A 54 6.78 -4.22 7.11
CA LYS A 54 6.94 -4.07 5.65
C LYS A 54 6.09 -2.95 5.06
N ILE A 55 4.91 -2.69 5.62
CA ILE A 55 4.10 -1.52 5.23
C ILE A 55 4.85 -0.21 5.56
N LYS A 56 5.47 -0.13 6.75
CA LYS A 56 6.23 1.06 7.18
C LYS A 56 7.52 1.26 6.37
N GLU A 57 8.22 0.18 6.01
CA GLU A 57 9.41 0.25 5.13
C GLU A 57 9.09 0.91 3.78
N LEU A 58 7.86 0.73 3.29
CA LEU A 58 7.37 1.35 2.05
C LEU A 58 6.85 2.80 2.25
N ASN A 59 6.91 3.33 3.47
CA ASN A 59 6.31 4.61 3.87
C ASN A 59 4.79 4.69 3.56
N GLU A 60 4.10 3.56 3.69
CA GLU A 60 2.66 3.45 3.44
C GLU A 60 1.87 3.32 4.74
N ASP A 61 0.55 3.51 4.65
CA ASP A 61 -0.40 3.24 5.73
C ASP A 61 -1.41 2.18 5.28
N VAL A 62 -1.80 1.28 6.18
CA VAL A 62 -2.75 0.18 5.88
C VAL A 62 -4.10 0.71 5.36
N ASN A 63 -4.52 1.91 5.77
CA ASN A 63 -5.77 2.51 5.34
C ASN A 63 -5.64 3.33 4.04
N ASN A 64 -4.43 3.60 3.56
CA ASN A 64 -4.17 4.42 2.38
C ASN A 64 -3.05 3.85 1.49
N PHE A 65 -2.95 2.53 1.41
CA PHE A 65 -1.83 1.87 0.76
C PHE A 65 -1.91 2.02 -0.77
N ASN A 66 -0.85 2.53 -1.39
CA ASN A 66 -0.76 2.75 -2.83
C ASN A 66 -0.64 1.44 -3.62
N VAL A 67 -1.52 1.23 -4.61
CA VAL A 67 -1.53 0.03 -5.47
C VAL A 67 -0.18 -0.20 -6.13
N LYS A 68 0.59 0.84 -6.46
CA LYS A 68 1.90 0.68 -7.11
C LYS A 68 2.91 -0.10 -6.25
N ASN A 69 2.77 -0.03 -4.92
CA ASN A 69 3.69 -0.64 -3.97
C ASN A 69 3.26 -2.07 -3.57
N ILE A 70 2.12 -2.57 -4.08
CA ILE A 70 1.59 -3.88 -3.66
C ILE A 70 2.50 -5.03 -4.06
N LYS A 71 3.12 -4.92 -5.23
CA LYS A 71 4.05 -5.93 -5.73
C LYS A 71 5.29 -6.01 -4.84
N ASP A 72 5.81 -4.86 -4.44
CA ASP A 72 7.00 -4.78 -3.60
C ASP A 72 6.70 -5.32 -2.20
N LEU A 73 5.54 -4.95 -1.63
CA LEU A 73 5.05 -5.54 -0.38
C LEU A 73 4.98 -7.07 -0.46
N ILE A 74 4.33 -7.63 -1.48
CA ILE A 74 4.19 -9.08 -1.63
C ILE A 74 5.56 -9.76 -1.79
N ASN A 75 6.48 -9.16 -2.53
CA ASN A 75 7.82 -9.71 -2.68
C ASN A 75 8.57 -9.70 -1.35
N SER A 76 8.60 -8.58 -0.64
CA SER A 76 9.25 -8.46 0.68
C SER A 76 8.66 -9.43 1.70
N LEU A 77 7.33 -9.57 1.76
CA LEU A 77 6.70 -10.56 2.63
C LEU A 77 7.07 -12.00 2.23
N SER A 78 7.20 -12.28 0.94
CA SER A 78 7.57 -13.62 0.48
C SER A 78 9.00 -14.01 0.87
N GLU A 79 9.90 -13.04 1.03
CA GLU A 79 11.28 -13.28 1.47
C GLU A 79 11.35 -13.73 2.94
N GLU A 80 10.38 -13.32 3.76
CA GLU A 80 10.25 -13.75 5.16
C GLU A 80 9.74 -15.20 5.30
N ILE A 81 9.22 -15.81 4.23
CA ILE A 81 8.70 -17.19 4.26
C ILE A 81 9.81 -18.16 3.87
N GLU A 82 10.41 -18.84 4.83
CA GLU A 82 11.53 -19.77 4.58
C GLU A 82 11.15 -20.97 3.70
N ASP A 83 9.98 -21.58 3.93
CA ASP A 83 9.53 -22.73 3.16
C ASP A 83 9.15 -22.33 1.72
N GLY A 84 9.78 -22.98 0.74
CA GLY A 84 9.60 -22.63 -0.67
C GLY A 84 8.20 -22.94 -1.22
N LYS A 85 7.51 -23.96 -0.70
CA LYS A 85 6.15 -24.31 -1.13
C LYS A 85 5.15 -23.30 -0.56
N ASP A 86 5.29 -22.93 0.70
CA ASP A 86 4.43 -21.93 1.34
C ASP A 86 4.67 -20.54 0.76
N ARG A 87 5.92 -20.21 0.44
CA ARG A 87 6.27 -18.97 -0.29
C ARG A 87 5.56 -18.91 -1.64
N LEU A 88 5.64 -19.98 -2.42
CA LEU A 88 4.98 -20.06 -3.73
C LEU A 88 3.45 -19.94 -3.61
N ASN A 89 2.86 -20.62 -2.62
CA ASN A 89 1.42 -20.58 -2.36
C ASN A 89 0.97 -19.18 -1.93
N PHE A 90 1.73 -18.52 -1.06
CA PHE A 90 1.48 -17.14 -0.65
C PHE A 90 1.50 -16.20 -1.86
N VAL A 91 2.57 -16.20 -2.66
CA VAL A 91 2.70 -15.29 -3.81
C VAL A 91 1.57 -15.48 -4.82
N LYS A 92 1.20 -16.73 -5.13
CA LYS A 92 0.07 -17.03 -6.03
C LYS A 92 -1.25 -16.51 -5.48
N SER A 93 -1.52 -16.78 -4.21
CA SER A 93 -2.78 -16.37 -3.56
C SER A 93 -2.88 -14.85 -3.45
N ALA A 94 -1.78 -14.19 -3.05
CA ALA A 94 -1.71 -12.74 -2.94
C ALA A 94 -1.97 -12.07 -4.29
N ARG A 95 -1.31 -12.52 -5.36
CA ARG A 95 -1.52 -11.99 -6.72
C ARG A 95 -2.96 -12.12 -7.20
N ASN A 96 -3.60 -13.28 -6.95
CA ASN A 96 -5.01 -13.47 -7.30
C ASN A 96 -5.96 -12.53 -6.53
N ILE A 97 -5.65 -12.16 -5.29
CA ILE A 97 -6.47 -11.23 -4.51
C ILE A 97 -6.38 -9.81 -5.08
N VAL A 98 -5.18 -9.41 -5.45
CA VAL A 98 -4.89 -8.01 -5.81
C VAL A 98 -4.93 -7.75 -7.32
N ASN A 99 -5.05 -8.81 -8.15
CA ASN A 99 -5.24 -8.76 -9.61
C ASN A 99 -4.15 -7.96 -10.34
N TYR A 100 -2.88 -8.31 -10.16
CA TYR A 100 -1.78 -7.76 -10.96
C TYR A 100 -0.86 -8.84 -11.53
#